data_AF-A0A0S3SRE9-F1
#
_entry.id   AF-A0A0S3SRE9-F1
#
_cell.length_a   1.000
_cell.length_b   1.000
_cell.length_c   1.000
_cell.angle_alpha   90.00
_cell.angle_beta   90.00
_cell.angle_gamma   90.00
#
_symmetry.space_group_name_H-M   'P 1'
#
loop_
_entity.id
_entity.type
_entity.pdbx_description
1 polymer ?
#
loop_
_entity_poly.entity_id
_entity_poly.type
_entity_poly.pdbx_seq_one_letter_code
_entity_poly.pdbx_strand_id
1 'polypeptide(L)'
;MRTICWEPKTQSFTFSRHTSAPSSSLSTTPSTSTKENMVSTTIEEAEALILKWDPETSAYGRVTSLFYNDKAEAMHYIHCVNQLHETMHALLAQNPSSRKLVLAQKLMQMAMKRLQKEFYQILSMSRAQLDPESVSARSSTTSRTSFCSDSYDEGTAEDDVRDTGDCISKVERVSSETVAVLKSIADCMVSNGYGKECVTVYTTMRKSIVDEGVYRLSVEELSASKVNKMDWEVLELKIKGWLEAVKIAVRTLFSGERILCDQVFGASQSIAEACFAEISRSGAALLFGFPDLVVRTKKSPPEKIFRIIDMYATIASLWPDIESIFSYDSTTGSKSQAYALLLRLSESVRTSFFEIETAIQKDSSKAISKFAGVHPLTVQVMNHLSTLADYSNVLSEIFFDVPPPSRSPLPESYLYSPQSDNSTTTATEFSVQMARLILVLLCKIDGKSRHCKEVSLSYLFLTNNLRHVVAKVRTSNLIYVVGDDWVLNHEAKVKKLMANYERVAWGKVLSSLPENTAAEMSPAEARVMFGNFNLEFEKAYRKENAFNIPEQEFREETKASLARKISPMYREMYETLRNSVGSVREMRDHVIFTPEDVENYMLNLFPAGRSSSTEENSSFFVRKKFCKKCK
;
A
#
# COMPACT_ATOMS: atom_id res chain seq x y z
N MET A 1 -23.25 23.71 -40.44
CA MET A 1 -24.35 24.71 -40.37
C MET A 1 -25.41 24.21 -39.40
N ARG A 2 -25.98 25.15 -38.62
CA ARG A 2 -27.00 25.00 -37.56
C ARG A 2 -26.46 24.77 -36.15
N THR A 3 -26.04 25.89 -35.59
CA THR A 3 -26.06 26.31 -34.18
C THR A 3 -27.46 26.19 -33.57
N ILE A 4 -27.56 25.66 -32.34
CA ILE A 4 -28.69 25.87 -31.44
C ILE A 4 -28.10 26.17 -30.05
N CYS A 5 -28.37 27.38 -29.57
CA CYS A 5 -28.03 27.88 -28.23
C CYS A 5 -28.98 27.31 -27.18
N TRP A 6 -28.46 26.94 -26.01
CA TRP A 6 -29.26 26.73 -24.79
C TRP A 6 -28.84 27.73 -23.71
N GLU A 7 -29.82 28.50 -23.24
CA GLU A 7 -29.80 29.25 -21.98
C GLU A 7 -30.09 28.31 -20.80
N PRO A 8 -29.49 28.50 -19.61
CA PRO A 8 -29.94 27.86 -18.38
C PRO A 8 -30.83 28.82 -17.57
N LYS A 9 -32.07 28.39 -17.33
CA LYS A 9 -32.99 28.95 -16.32
C LYS A 9 -32.52 28.55 -14.92
N THR A 10 -32.37 29.52 -14.02
CA THR A 10 -32.28 29.32 -12.57
C THR A 10 -33.66 29.53 -11.94
N GLN A 11 -34.09 28.57 -11.12
CA GLN A 11 -35.32 28.63 -10.33
C GLN A 11 -35.08 29.40 -9.03
N SER A 12 -35.96 30.36 -8.75
CA SER A 12 -36.01 31.16 -7.53
C SER A 12 -36.67 30.35 -6.40
N PHE A 13 -36.03 30.33 -5.24
CA PHE A 13 -36.54 29.69 -4.02
C PHE A 13 -37.61 30.55 -3.34
N THR A 14 -38.74 29.92 -3.00
CA THR A 14 -39.80 30.45 -2.12
C THR A 14 -39.61 29.91 -0.70
N PHE A 15 -39.48 30.80 0.28
CA PHE A 15 -39.54 30.44 1.70
C PHE A 15 -41.00 30.31 2.17
N SER A 16 -41.33 29.16 2.76
CA SER A 16 -42.58 28.89 3.46
C SER A 16 -42.63 29.65 4.80
N ARG A 17 -43.72 30.37 5.07
CA ARG A 17 -44.04 30.92 6.40
C ARG A 17 -45.21 30.17 7.00
N HIS A 18 -44.96 29.50 8.11
CA HIS A 18 -45.99 29.02 9.03
C HIS A 18 -46.63 30.22 9.74
N THR A 19 -47.94 30.37 9.58
CA THR A 19 -48.78 31.36 10.27
C THR A 19 -49.13 30.84 11.66
N SER A 20 -48.74 31.58 12.70
CA SER A 20 -49.44 31.58 13.99
C SER A 20 -49.64 33.03 14.40
N ALA A 21 -50.90 33.38 14.68
CA ALA A 21 -51.31 34.72 15.06
C ALA A 21 -50.97 34.99 16.53
N PRO A 22 -50.65 36.25 16.87
CA PRO A 22 -51.02 36.79 18.16
C PRO A 22 -51.94 38.01 18.03
N SER A 23 -52.82 38.09 19.02
CA SER A 23 -53.81 39.11 19.32
C SER A 23 -53.28 40.55 19.29
N SER A 24 -54.14 41.44 18.82
CA SER A 24 -54.03 42.89 18.80
C SER A 24 -53.79 43.51 20.18
N SER A 25 -52.70 44.27 20.31
CA SER A 25 -52.59 45.38 21.27
C SER A 25 -52.09 46.62 20.53
N LEU A 26 -52.84 47.72 20.65
CA LEU A 26 -52.50 49.02 20.05
C LEU A 26 -51.12 49.50 20.52
N SER A 27 -50.23 49.78 19.58
CA SER A 27 -49.05 50.61 19.79
C SER A 27 -48.91 51.62 18.64
N THR A 28 -48.80 52.87 19.03
CA THR A 28 -48.75 54.11 18.25
C THR A 28 -47.73 54.07 17.11
N THR A 29 -48.16 54.39 15.88
CA THR A 29 -47.28 54.58 14.71
C THR A 29 -46.52 55.91 14.81
N PRO A 30 -45.20 55.96 14.59
CA PRO A 30 -44.48 57.23 14.48
C PRO A 30 -44.81 57.92 13.16
N SER A 31 -44.94 59.25 13.18
CA SER A 31 -45.13 60.12 12.02
C SER A 31 -44.03 59.95 10.96
N THR A 32 -44.39 60.10 9.69
CA THR A 32 -43.52 59.99 8.50
C THR A 32 -42.26 60.88 8.58
N SER A 33 -42.36 62.06 9.19
CA SER A 33 -41.22 62.98 9.37
C SER A 33 -40.15 62.47 10.34
N THR A 34 -40.54 61.70 11.36
CA THR A 34 -39.62 61.14 12.37
C THR A 34 -38.77 60.02 11.76
N LYS A 35 -39.35 59.24 10.85
CA LYS A 35 -38.64 58.19 10.10
C LYS A 35 -37.65 58.79 9.09
N GLU A 36 -38.03 59.85 8.37
CA GLU A 36 -37.12 60.54 7.45
C GLU A 36 -35.93 61.21 8.16
N ASN A 37 -36.15 61.79 9.34
CA ASN A 37 -35.06 62.36 10.14
C ASN A 37 -34.10 61.27 10.62
N MET A 38 -34.62 60.15 11.12
CA MET A 38 -33.79 59.03 11.61
C MET A 38 -32.96 58.39 10.49
N VAL A 39 -33.52 58.24 9.29
CA VAL A 39 -32.78 57.77 8.09
C VAL A 39 -31.70 58.76 7.67
N SER A 40 -31.94 60.06 7.81
CA SER A 40 -30.96 61.09 7.46
C SER A 40 -29.78 61.09 8.43
N THR A 41 -30.04 61.00 9.74
CA THR A 41 -29.00 60.92 10.77
C THR A 41 -28.12 59.69 10.59
N THR A 42 -28.70 58.53 10.27
CA THR A 42 -27.94 57.29 10.03
C THR A 42 -26.98 57.41 8.84
N ILE A 43 -27.40 58.11 7.77
CA ILE A 43 -26.55 58.33 6.58
C ILE A 43 -25.42 59.31 6.90
N GLU A 44 -25.69 60.36 7.68
CA GLU A 44 -24.66 61.35 8.08
C GLU A 44 -23.60 60.71 9.00
N GLU A 45 -24.01 59.87 9.94
CA GLU A 45 -23.10 59.09 10.80
C GLU A 45 -22.23 58.13 9.97
N ALA A 46 -22.86 57.42 9.03
CA ALA A 46 -22.15 56.53 8.11
C ALA A 46 -21.18 57.28 7.20
N GLU A 47 -21.57 58.45 6.69
CA GLU A 47 -20.72 59.30 5.85
C GLU A 47 -19.45 59.73 6.61
N ALA A 48 -19.60 60.22 7.84
CA ALA A 48 -18.47 60.65 8.65
C ALA A 48 -17.49 59.50 8.93
N LEU A 49 -18.00 58.32 9.30
CA LEU A 49 -17.17 57.17 9.64
C LEU A 49 -16.51 56.54 8.40
N ILE A 50 -17.24 56.41 7.29
CA ILE A 50 -16.72 55.82 6.05
C ILE A 50 -15.66 56.72 5.41
N LEU A 51 -15.88 58.04 5.37
CA LEU A 51 -14.90 58.99 4.83
C LEU A 51 -13.63 59.06 5.68
N LYS A 52 -13.73 58.93 7.01
CA LYS A 52 -12.56 58.84 7.91
C LYS A 52 -11.63 57.70 7.49
N TRP A 53 -12.20 56.57 7.09
CA TRP A 53 -11.49 55.32 6.80
C TRP A 53 -11.29 55.05 5.31
N ASP A 54 -11.73 55.95 4.42
CA ASP A 54 -11.53 55.82 2.99
C ASP A 54 -10.07 56.11 2.61
N PRO A 55 -9.36 55.15 1.97
CA PRO A 55 -7.96 55.32 1.61
C PRO A 55 -7.70 56.39 0.52
N GLU A 56 -8.72 56.77 -0.25
CA GLU A 56 -8.61 57.80 -1.28
C GLU A 56 -8.69 59.21 -0.67
N THR A 57 -9.65 59.46 0.22
CA THR A 57 -9.86 60.78 0.85
C THR A 57 -9.07 61.02 2.15
N SER A 58 -8.70 59.96 2.89
CA SER A 58 -8.03 60.08 4.19
C SER A 58 -6.61 59.52 4.18
N ALA A 59 -5.62 60.38 4.51
CA ALA A 59 -4.24 59.94 4.71
C ALA A 59 -4.13 58.90 5.85
N TYR A 60 -5.00 59.00 6.86
CA TYR A 60 -5.09 58.07 7.97
C TYR A 60 -5.59 56.69 7.54
N GLY A 61 -6.67 56.63 6.73
CA GLY A 61 -7.21 55.38 6.17
C GLY A 61 -6.31 54.72 5.12
N ARG A 62 -5.38 55.48 4.53
CA ARG A 62 -4.40 54.94 3.58
C ARG A 62 -3.35 54.05 4.24
N VAL A 63 -2.87 54.45 5.42
CA VAL A 63 -1.71 53.86 6.12
C VAL A 63 -2.13 52.92 7.25
N THR A 64 -3.24 53.18 7.93
CA THR A 64 -3.65 52.46 9.14
C THR A 64 -4.58 51.29 8.80
N SER A 65 -4.41 50.14 9.46
CA SER A 65 -5.40 49.04 9.38
C SER A 65 -6.53 49.26 10.40
N LEU A 66 -7.77 49.09 9.94
CA LEU A 66 -8.98 49.27 10.75
C LEU A 66 -9.01 48.31 11.95
N PHE A 67 -8.55 47.07 11.76
CA PHE A 67 -8.66 46.00 12.77
C PHE A 67 -7.42 45.85 13.68
N TYR A 68 -6.37 46.66 13.47
CA TYR A 68 -5.10 46.51 14.18
C TYR A 68 -5.07 47.20 15.57
N ASN A 69 -5.64 48.41 15.69
CA ASN A 69 -5.53 49.22 16.91
C ASN A 69 -6.80 49.23 17.79
N ASP A 70 -7.99 49.27 17.18
CA ASP A 70 -9.24 49.40 17.92
C ASP A 70 -10.31 48.44 17.35
N LYS A 71 -10.43 47.27 17.99
CA LYS A 71 -11.45 46.28 17.64
C LYS A 71 -12.87 46.82 17.83
N ALA A 72 -13.11 47.71 18.79
CA ALA A 72 -14.44 48.26 19.03
C ALA A 72 -14.84 49.23 17.90
N GLU A 73 -13.92 50.09 17.46
CA GLU A 73 -14.15 50.95 16.30
C GLU A 73 -14.36 50.13 15.02
N ALA A 74 -13.61 49.05 14.83
CA ALA A 74 -13.76 48.18 13.67
C ALA A 74 -15.12 47.45 13.64
N MET A 75 -15.60 46.98 14.79
CA MET A 75 -16.93 46.39 14.91
C MET A 75 -18.04 47.44 14.75
N HIS A 76 -17.83 48.65 15.24
CA HIS A 76 -18.74 49.78 15.00
C HIS A 76 -18.82 50.13 13.51
N TYR A 77 -17.70 50.08 12.79
CA TYR A 77 -17.66 50.25 11.34
C TYR A 77 -18.53 49.19 10.62
N ILE A 78 -18.38 47.91 10.96
CA ILE A 78 -19.22 46.83 10.40
C ILE A 78 -20.69 47.07 10.71
N HIS A 79 -21.03 47.44 11.95
CA HIS A 79 -22.41 47.70 12.35
C HIS A 79 -23.02 48.87 11.54
N CYS A 80 -22.28 49.97 11.40
CA CYS A 80 -22.67 51.14 10.65
C CYS A 80 -22.93 50.81 9.17
N VAL A 81 -22.08 49.98 8.56
CA VAL A 81 -22.27 49.50 7.18
C VAL A 81 -23.55 48.67 7.03
N ASN A 82 -23.83 47.77 7.96
CA ASN A 82 -25.07 46.98 7.93
C ASN A 82 -26.31 47.86 8.09
N GLN A 83 -26.27 48.85 8.99
CA GLN A 83 -27.34 49.84 9.13
C GLN A 83 -27.53 50.69 7.86
N LEU A 84 -26.44 51.07 7.20
CA LEU A 84 -26.50 51.77 5.91
C LEU A 84 -27.24 50.94 4.85
N HIS A 85 -27.05 49.62 4.83
CA HIS A 85 -27.77 48.74 3.92
C HIS A 85 -29.27 48.62 4.24
N GLU A 86 -29.61 48.46 5.51
CA GLU A 86 -31.01 48.43 5.95
C GLU A 86 -31.73 49.75 5.62
N THR A 87 -31.06 50.89 5.83
CA THR A 87 -31.60 52.20 5.47
C THR A 87 -31.72 52.40 3.96
N MET A 88 -30.79 51.86 3.15
CA MET A 88 -30.92 51.83 1.69
C MET A 88 -32.17 51.06 1.24
N HIS A 89 -32.47 49.90 1.83
CA HIS A 89 -33.69 49.14 1.54
C HIS A 89 -34.96 49.91 1.95
N ALA A 90 -34.94 50.55 3.12
CA ALA A 90 -36.05 51.39 3.58
C ALA A 90 -36.29 52.61 2.66
N LEU A 91 -35.23 53.20 2.12
CA LEU A 91 -35.29 54.29 1.16
C LEU A 91 -35.80 53.84 -0.21
N LEU A 92 -35.37 52.67 -0.69
CA LEU A 92 -35.86 52.08 -1.94
C LEU A 92 -37.38 51.85 -1.88
N ALA A 93 -37.90 51.39 -0.73
CA ALA A 93 -39.34 51.16 -0.53
C ALA A 93 -40.16 52.46 -0.50
N GLN A 94 -39.56 53.58 -0.11
CA GLN A 94 -40.26 54.87 0.04
C GLN A 94 -40.11 55.74 -1.22
N ASN A 95 -38.90 55.92 -1.73
CA ASN A 95 -38.57 56.85 -2.81
C ASN A 95 -37.34 56.38 -3.62
N PRO A 96 -37.54 55.63 -4.71
CA PRO A 96 -36.45 55.04 -5.50
C PRO A 96 -35.56 56.08 -6.23
N SER A 97 -36.04 57.31 -6.42
CA SER A 97 -35.29 58.40 -7.09
C SER A 97 -34.59 59.36 -6.11
N SER A 98 -34.47 58.99 -4.83
CA SER A 98 -33.89 59.88 -3.80
C SER A 98 -32.39 60.11 -4.00
N ARG A 99 -31.95 61.37 -3.93
CA ARG A 99 -30.52 61.73 -3.93
C ARG A 99 -29.76 61.11 -2.75
N LYS A 100 -30.44 60.86 -1.62
CA LYS A 100 -29.87 60.19 -0.44
C LYS A 100 -29.55 58.73 -0.72
N LEU A 101 -30.32 58.05 -1.57
CA LEU A 101 -30.04 56.68 -1.97
C LEU A 101 -28.76 56.60 -2.82
N VAL A 102 -28.56 57.56 -3.73
CA VAL A 102 -27.33 57.65 -4.54
C VAL A 102 -26.11 57.89 -3.64
N LEU A 103 -26.23 58.75 -2.62
CA LEU A 103 -25.16 58.97 -1.64
C LEU A 103 -24.87 57.70 -0.84
N ALA A 104 -25.90 57.06 -0.27
CA ALA A 104 -25.76 55.83 0.48
C ALA A 104 -25.13 54.70 -0.35
N GLN A 105 -25.48 54.58 -1.64
CA GLN A 105 -24.86 53.62 -2.56
C GLN A 105 -23.36 53.89 -2.76
N LYS A 106 -22.95 55.17 -2.90
CA LYS A 106 -21.53 55.53 -3.00
C LYS A 106 -20.78 55.20 -1.72
N LEU A 107 -21.35 55.54 -0.56
CA LEU A 107 -20.78 55.22 0.75
C LEU A 107 -20.63 53.71 0.94
N MET A 108 -21.63 52.92 0.54
CA MET A 108 -21.58 51.46 0.56
C MET A 108 -20.41 50.93 -0.29
N GLN A 109 -20.22 51.43 -1.51
CA GLN A 109 -19.10 51.01 -2.37
C GLN A 109 -17.74 51.36 -1.75
N MET A 110 -17.61 52.53 -1.12
CA MET A 110 -16.38 52.93 -0.43
C MET A 110 -16.10 52.03 0.77
N ALA A 111 -17.13 51.73 1.57
CA ALA A 111 -17.00 50.85 2.71
C ALA A 111 -16.61 49.42 2.32
N MET A 112 -17.21 48.89 1.25
CA MET A 112 -16.89 47.54 0.76
C MET A 112 -15.47 47.45 0.22
N LYS A 113 -14.98 48.46 -0.51
CA LYS A 113 -13.57 48.54 -0.93
C LYS A 113 -12.63 48.54 0.29
N ARG A 114 -13.00 49.25 1.35
CA ARG A 114 -12.22 49.30 2.59
C ARG A 114 -12.18 47.95 3.29
N LEU A 115 -13.33 47.31 3.48
CA LEU A 115 -13.43 45.97 4.07
C LEU A 115 -12.68 44.93 3.24
N GLN A 116 -12.76 44.99 1.91
CA GLN A 116 -12.00 44.12 1.01
C GLN A 116 -10.48 44.27 1.22
N LYS A 117 -9.99 45.52 1.35
CA LYS A 117 -8.57 45.81 1.62
C LYS A 117 -8.13 45.26 2.98
N GLU A 118 -8.94 45.46 4.02
CA GLU A 118 -8.65 44.94 5.37
C GLU A 118 -8.64 43.41 5.38
N PHE A 119 -9.61 42.78 4.73
CA PHE A 119 -9.70 41.33 4.60
C PHE A 119 -8.42 40.75 3.95
N TYR A 120 -7.97 41.37 2.85
CA TYR A 120 -6.69 41.04 2.21
C TYR A 120 -5.50 41.23 3.16
N GLN A 121 -5.41 42.37 3.85
CA GLN A 121 -4.30 42.69 4.74
C GLN A 121 -4.19 41.67 5.87
N ILE A 122 -5.31 41.34 6.52
CA ILE A 122 -5.35 40.36 7.60
C ILE A 122 -4.92 38.99 7.08
N LEU A 123 -5.44 38.53 5.94
CA LEU A 123 -5.04 37.26 5.33
C LEU A 123 -3.54 37.21 5.00
N SER A 124 -2.96 38.31 4.53
CA SER A 124 -1.53 38.38 4.18
C SER A 124 -0.62 38.42 5.42
N MET A 125 -1.00 39.16 6.46
CA MET A 125 -0.23 39.29 7.70
C MET A 125 -0.30 38.04 8.57
N SER A 126 -1.39 37.29 8.49
CA SER A 126 -1.63 36.07 9.30
C SER A 126 -1.23 34.77 8.60
N ARG A 127 -0.43 34.83 7.52
CA ARG A 127 -0.03 33.66 6.70
C ARG A 127 0.52 32.49 7.54
N ALA A 128 1.38 32.78 8.52
CA ALA A 128 1.98 31.75 9.40
C ALA A 128 1.01 31.21 10.46
N GLN A 129 0.01 32.00 10.87
CA GLN A 129 -0.96 31.64 11.92
C GLN A 129 -2.15 30.83 11.38
N LEU A 130 -2.50 31.10 10.12
CA LEU A 130 -3.51 30.39 9.33
C LEU A 130 -2.89 29.29 8.46
N ASP A 131 -1.68 28.86 8.77
CA ASP A 131 -1.07 27.74 8.08
C ASP A 131 -1.92 26.48 8.31
N PRO A 132 -2.33 25.76 7.24
CA PRO A 132 -3.23 24.61 7.38
C PRO A 132 -2.70 23.51 8.29
N GLU A 133 -1.38 23.33 8.40
CA GLU A 133 -0.79 22.35 9.33
C GLU A 133 -1.10 22.72 10.78
N SER A 134 -1.00 24.00 11.11
CA SER A 134 -1.32 24.50 12.43
C SER A 134 -2.81 24.38 12.75
N VAL A 135 -3.70 24.58 11.78
CA VAL A 135 -5.16 24.47 11.99
C VAL A 135 -5.61 23.01 12.21
N SER A 136 -5.06 22.07 11.43
CA SER A 136 -5.38 20.64 11.59
C SER A 136 -4.88 20.06 12.92
N ALA A 137 -3.65 20.41 13.33
CA ALA A 137 -3.09 19.98 14.62
C ALA A 137 -3.92 20.49 15.82
N ARG A 138 -4.54 21.68 15.69
CA ARG A 138 -5.42 22.25 16.72
C ARG A 138 -6.75 21.52 16.83
N SER A 139 -7.42 21.25 15.69
CA SER A 139 -8.73 20.57 15.68
C SER A 139 -8.64 19.15 16.28
N SER A 140 -7.54 18.44 16.02
CA SER A 140 -7.27 17.14 16.63
C SER A 140 -6.98 17.23 18.14
N THR A 141 -6.41 18.35 18.62
CA THR A 141 -6.16 18.59 20.05
C THR A 141 -7.44 18.98 20.80
N THR A 142 -8.27 19.88 20.25
CA THR A 142 -9.57 20.26 20.83
C THR A 142 -10.50 19.05 20.97
N SER A 143 -10.44 18.12 20.01
CA SER A 143 -11.20 16.86 20.04
C SER A 143 -10.70 15.85 21.08
N ARG A 144 -9.44 15.94 21.53
CA ARG A 144 -8.88 15.10 22.59
C ARG A 144 -9.11 15.69 23.98
N THR A 145 -9.08 17.01 24.11
CA THR A 145 -9.35 17.70 25.37
C THR A 145 -10.82 17.68 25.78
N SER A 146 -11.76 17.49 24.84
CA SER A 146 -13.19 17.33 25.17
C SER A 146 -13.54 15.95 25.76
N PHE A 147 -12.61 14.98 25.76
CA PHE A 147 -12.80 13.61 26.25
C PHE A 147 -11.99 13.26 27.51
N CYS A 148 -11.26 14.21 28.11
CA CYS A 148 -10.52 13.98 29.35
C CYS A 148 -10.73 15.14 30.33
N SER A 149 -11.86 15.13 31.04
CA SER A 149 -11.91 15.62 32.41
C SER A 149 -12.12 14.41 33.32
N ASP A 150 -11.34 14.39 34.39
CA ASP A 150 -11.38 13.47 35.54
C ASP A 150 -10.50 12.22 35.43
N SER A 151 -9.20 12.41 35.62
CA SER A 151 -8.46 11.58 36.57
C SER A 151 -7.23 12.32 37.09
N TYR A 152 -7.14 12.42 38.41
CA TYR A 152 -5.99 12.93 39.16
C TYR A 152 -4.92 11.85 39.15
N ASP A 153 -3.68 12.17 38.76
CA ASP A 153 -2.51 11.55 39.39
C ASP A 153 -1.25 12.41 39.23
N GLU A 154 -0.42 12.33 40.25
CA GLU A 154 0.70 13.17 40.61
C GLU A 154 2.02 12.56 40.10
N GLY A 155 2.98 13.39 39.67
CA GLY A 155 4.37 12.94 39.53
C GLY A 155 5.17 13.52 38.36
N THR A 156 5.84 14.64 38.63
CA THR A 156 7.20 15.00 38.18
C THR A 156 7.55 14.96 36.68
N ALA A 157 7.50 16.13 36.04
CA ALA A 157 8.55 16.72 35.18
C ALA A 157 8.01 18.05 34.61
N GLU A 158 7.87 19.06 35.46
CA GLU A 158 7.15 20.29 35.14
C GLU A 158 8.06 21.51 35.21
N ASP A 159 8.80 21.79 34.13
CA ASP A 159 9.17 23.18 33.83
C ASP A 159 9.30 23.44 32.32
N ASP A 160 9.82 22.49 31.52
CA ASP A 160 9.96 22.69 30.06
C ASP A 160 8.67 22.41 29.23
N VAL A 161 7.72 21.61 29.77
CA VAL A 161 6.45 21.29 29.08
C VAL A 161 5.41 22.40 29.26
N ARG A 162 5.49 23.16 30.35
CA ARG A 162 4.55 24.26 30.66
C ARG A 162 4.80 25.48 29.77
N ASP A 163 6.06 25.82 29.51
CA ASP A 163 6.42 26.97 28.65
C ASP A 163 6.07 26.74 27.17
N THR A 164 6.27 25.51 26.68
CA THR A 164 5.89 25.13 25.31
C THR A 164 4.37 25.07 25.13
N GLY A 165 3.63 24.54 26.12
CA GLY A 165 2.16 24.50 26.11
C GLY A 165 1.51 25.89 26.22
N ASP A 166 2.10 26.80 27.00
CA ASP A 166 1.60 28.16 27.15
C ASP A 166 1.84 28.99 25.87
N CYS A 167 2.95 28.77 25.16
CA CYS A 167 3.20 29.33 23.83
C CYS A 167 2.22 28.82 22.76
N ILE A 168 1.90 27.52 22.75
CA ILE A 168 0.91 26.93 21.84
C ILE A 168 -0.49 27.52 22.11
N SER A 169 -0.89 27.62 23.38
CA SER A 169 -2.20 28.19 23.77
C SER A 169 -2.37 29.66 23.38
N LYS A 170 -1.28 30.45 23.45
CA LYS A 170 -1.26 31.86 23.04
C LYS A 170 -1.37 32.00 21.52
N VAL A 171 -0.66 31.17 20.75
CA VAL A 171 -0.74 31.16 19.29
C VAL A 171 -2.13 30.69 18.81
N GLU A 172 -2.73 29.72 19.51
CA GLU A 172 -4.10 29.26 19.24
C GLU A 172 -5.13 30.37 19.45
N ARG A 173 -5.07 31.09 20.57
CA ARG A 173 -5.97 32.23 20.86
C ARG A 173 -5.84 33.34 19.81
N VAL A 174 -4.62 33.71 19.44
CA VAL A 174 -4.37 34.75 18.42
C VAL A 174 -4.91 34.31 17.05
N SER A 175 -4.79 33.02 16.69
CA SER A 175 -5.37 32.51 15.45
C SER A 175 -6.90 32.51 15.46
N SER A 176 -7.54 32.14 16.58
CA SER A 176 -9.00 32.13 16.74
C SER A 176 -9.59 33.53 16.67
N GLU A 177 -8.93 34.51 17.30
CA GLU A 177 -9.32 35.92 17.20
C GLU A 177 -9.23 36.43 15.76
N THR A 178 -8.18 36.05 15.03
CA THR A 178 -8.01 36.45 13.62
C THR A 178 -9.11 35.85 12.74
N VAL A 179 -9.45 34.57 12.93
CA VAL A 179 -10.56 33.92 12.21
C VAL A 179 -11.90 34.57 12.55
N ALA A 180 -12.14 34.96 13.80
CA ALA A 180 -13.37 35.66 14.20
C ALA A 180 -13.50 37.04 13.52
N VAL A 181 -12.38 37.76 13.36
CA VAL A 181 -12.34 39.03 12.62
C VAL A 181 -12.62 38.79 11.14
N LEU A 182 -11.95 37.82 10.52
CA LEU A 182 -12.18 37.46 9.11
C LEU A 182 -13.65 37.07 8.87
N LYS A 183 -14.23 36.28 9.77
CA LYS A 183 -15.65 35.91 9.74
C LYS A 183 -16.55 37.14 9.79
N SER A 184 -16.30 38.07 10.73
CA SER A 184 -17.12 39.28 10.87
C SER A 184 -17.10 40.15 9.60
N ILE A 185 -15.94 40.26 8.95
CA ILE A 185 -15.80 40.98 7.67
C ILE A 185 -16.52 40.22 6.55
N ALA A 186 -16.32 38.90 6.45
CA ALA A 186 -16.96 38.07 5.44
C ALA A 186 -18.49 38.09 5.54
N ASP A 187 -19.04 37.92 6.74
CA ASP A 187 -20.48 37.96 7.00
C ASP A 187 -21.08 39.32 6.62
N CYS A 188 -20.37 40.42 6.93
CA CYS A 188 -20.74 41.76 6.49
C CYS A 188 -20.75 41.85 4.96
N MET A 189 -19.64 41.52 4.28
CA MET A 189 -19.54 41.65 2.82
C MET A 189 -20.58 40.78 2.10
N VAL A 190 -20.80 39.55 2.56
CA VAL A 190 -21.77 38.62 1.97
C VAL A 190 -23.20 39.14 2.15
N SER A 191 -23.58 39.57 3.36
CA SER A 191 -24.94 40.06 3.65
C SER A 191 -25.29 41.34 2.86
N ASN A 192 -24.27 42.13 2.51
CA ASN A 192 -24.43 43.37 1.75
C ASN A 192 -24.35 43.18 0.21
N GLY A 193 -24.23 41.93 -0.28
CA GLY A 193 -24.20 41.62 -1.71
C GLY A 193 -22.81 41.66 -2.37
N TYR A 194 -21.73 41.79 -1.59
CA TYR A 194 -20.34 41.83 -2.04
C TYR A 194 -19.59 40.51 -1.77
N GLY A 195 -20.33 39.40 -1.71
CA GLY A 195 -19.76 38.08 -1.45
C GLY A 195 -18.75 37.64 -2.51
N LYS A 196 -18.95 38.03 -3.78
CA LYS A 196 -18.05 37.65 -4.89
C LYS A 196 -16.64 38.25 -4.72
N GLU A 197 -16.56 39.52 -4.34
CA GLU A 197 -15.33 40.25 -4.08
C GLU A 197 -14.59 39.63 -2.88
N CYS A 198 -15.32 39.33 -1.80
CA CYS A 198 -14.78 38.67 -0.61
C CYS A 198 -14.20 37.30 -0.94
N VAL A 199 -14.96 36.45 -1.64
CA VAL A 199 -14.55 35.10 -2.07
C VAL A 199 -13.35 35.15 -2.99
N THR A 200 -13.29 36.12 -3.90
CA THR A 200 -12.17 36.27 -4.84
C THR A 200 -10.86 36.54 -4.09
N VAL A 201 -10.90 37.45 -3.10
CA VAL A 201 -9.73 37.77 -2.27
C VAL A 201 -9.30 36.56 -1.42
N TYR A 202 -10.27 35.93 -0.74
CA TYR A 202 -10.01 34.75 0.10
C TYR A 202 -9.34 33.64 -0.71
N THR A 203 -10.01 33.21 -1.79
CA THR A 203 -9.57 32.12 -2.64
C THR A 203 -8.20 32.39 -3.24
N THR A 204 -7.93 33.61 -3.74
CA THR A 204 -6.62 33.94 -4.34
C THR A 204 -5.48 33.77 -3.35
N MET A 205 -5.65 34.28 -2.11
CA MET A 205 -4.61 34.19 -1.09
C MET A 205 -4.45 32.76 -0.57
N ARG A 206 -5.56 32.11 -0.19
CA ARG A 206 -5.52 30.76 0.37
C ARG A 206 -5.07 29.72 -0.63
N LYS A 207 -5.47 29.84 -1.90
CA LYS A 207 -4.97 28.99 -2.99
C LYS A 207 -3.46 29.12 -3.15
N SER A 208 -2.91 30.32 -3.10
CA SER A 208 -1.45 30.50 -3.15
C SER A 208 -0.73 29.81 -1.99
N ILE A 209 -1.30 29.83 -0.78
CA ILE A 209 -0.73 29.17 0.41
C ILE A 209 -0.79 27.64 0.27
N VAL A 210 -1.96 27.12 -0.14
CA VAL A 210 -2.16 25.67 -0.33
C VAL A 210 -1.27 25.15 -1.46
N ASP A 211 -1.20 25.85 -2.60
CA ASP A 211 -0.35 25.45 -3.73
C ASP A 211 1.15 25.49 -3.34
N GLU A 212 1.59 26.48 -2.54
CA GLU A 212 2.93 26.51 -1.97
C GLU A 212 3.17 25.34 -1.01
N GLY A 213 2.19 25.00 -0.17
CA GLY A 213 2.23 23.84 0.72
C GLY A 213 2.43 22.53 -0.05
N VAL A 214 1.64 22.32 -1.11
CA VAL A 214 1.78 21.15 -2.00
C VAL A 214 3.17 21.12 -2.66
N TYR A 215 3.67 22.27 -3.10
CA TYR A 215 5.01 22.38 -3.70
C TYR A 215 6.12 22.02 -2.70
N ARG A 216 6.03 22.48 -1.45
CA ARG A 216 7.01 22.16 -0.38
C ARG A 216 7.04 20.67 -0.02
N LEU A 217 5.92 19.97 -0.19
CA LEU A 217 5.84 18.52 -0.05
C LEU A 217 6.48 17.76 -1.24
N SER A 218 7.16 18.47 -2.15
CA SER A 218 7.82 17.91 -3.34
C SER A 218 6.86 17.19 -4.31
N VAL A 219 5.57 17.55 -4.27
CA VAL A 219 4.56 17.09 -5.23
C VAL A 219 4.65 17.99 -6.46
N GLU A 220 5.52 17.60 -7.39
CA GLU A 220 5.74 18.33 -8.64
C GLU A 220 4.73 17.93 -9.72
N GLU A 221 4.40 18.89 -10.59
CA GLU A 221 3.75 18.58 -11.85
C GLU A 221 4.70 17.78 -12.75
N LEU A 222 4.35 16.53 -13.02
CA LEU A 222 5.12 15.62 -13.86
C LEU A 222 4.28 15.22 -15.07
N SER A 223 4.90 15.27 -16.25
CA SER A 223 4.29 14.74 -17.47
C SER A 223 4.61 13.25 -17.62
N ALA A 224 3.71 12.51 -18.27
CA ALA A 224 3.91 11.09 -18.56
C ALA A 224 5.21 10.81 -19.35
N SER A 225 5.63 11.75 -20.21
CA SER A 225 6.88 11.63 -20.97
C SER A 225 8.12 11.77 -20.09
N LYS A 226 8.10 12.68 -19.10
CA LYS A 226 9.19 12.88 -18.13
C LYS A 226 9.34 11.66 -17.21
N VAL A 227 8.24 11.13 -16.68
CA VAL A 227 8.25 9.93 -15.83
C VAL A 227 8.78 8.72 -16.58
N ASN A 228 8.38 8.52 -17.84
CA ASN A 228 8.86 7.38 -18.65
C ASN A 228 10.36 7.45 -18.98
N LYS A 229 10.94 8.65 -19.08
CA LYS A 229 12.37 8.84 -19.32
C LYS A 229 13.22 8.69 -18.05
N MET A 230 12.60 8.80 -16.88
CA MET A 230 13.27 8.74 -15.60
C MET A 230 13.83 7.33 -15.32
N ASP A 231 14.90 7.28 -14.54
CA ASP A 231 15.40 6.01 -14.03
C ASP A 231 14.55 5.51 -12.86
N TRP A 232 14.49 4.19 -12.68
CA TRP A 232 13.65 3.58 -11.65
C TRP A 232 14.06 4.01 -10.24
N GLU A 233 15.36 4.08 -9.96
CA GLU A 233 15.87 4.46 -8.63
C GLU A 233 15.40 5.87 -8.23
N VAL A 234 15.45 6.81 -9.18
CA VAL A 234 14.97 8.18 -8.97
C VAL A 234 13.44 8.22 -8.82
N LEU A 235 12.73 7.42 -9.62
CA LEU A 235 11.28 7.32 -9.52
C LEU A 235 10.87 6.73 -8.17
N GLU A 236 11.54 5.70 -7.69
CA GLU A 236 11.27 5.07 -6.39
C GLU A 236 11.45 6.06 -5.23
N LEU A 237 12.47 6.92 -5.27
CA LEU A 237 12.65 7.99 -4.28
C LEU A 237 11.49 8.98 -4.31
N LYS A 238 11.02 9.38 -5.50
CA LYS A 238 9.83 10.24 -5.64
C LYS A 238 8.56 9.56 -5.14
N ILE A 239 8.40 8.26 -5.36
CA ILE A 239 7.29 7.48 -4.81
C ILE A 239 7.32 7.50 -3.28
N LYS A 240 8.48 7.24 -2.67
CA LYS A 240 8.63 7.28 -1.20
C LYS A 240 8.33 8.66 -0.63
N GLY A 241 8.82 9.73 -1.27
CA GLY A 241 8.46 11.10 -0.89
C GLY A 241 6.96 11.36 -1.00
N TRP A 242 6.33 10.88 -2.08
CA TRP A 242 4.89 11.01 -2.28
C TRP A 242 4.06 10.27 -1.20
N LEU A 243 4.50 9.09 -0.74
CA LEU A 243 3.81 8.31 0.30
C LEU A 243 3.69 9.08 1.63
N GLU A 244 4.67 9.92 1.97
CA GLU A 244 4.60 10.78 3.14
C GLU A 244 3.86 12.09 2.84
N ALA A 245 4.14 12.69 1.67
CA ALA A 245 3.48 13.92 1.23
C ALA A 245 1.95 13.79 1.18
N VAL A 246 1.41 12.66 0.70
CA VAL A 246 -0.05 12.46 0.58
C VAL A 246 -0.73 12.41 1.95
N LYS A 247 -0.08 11.81 2.96
CA LYS A 247 -0.61 11.76 4.33
C LYS A 247 -0.69 13.16 4.92
N ILE A 248 0.38 13.94 4.75
CA ILE A 248 0.44 15.33 5.20
C ILE A 248 -0.61 16.16 4.45
N ALA A 249 -0.59 16.16 3.12
CA ALA A 249 -1.53 16.95 2.32
C ALA A 249 -3.01 16.69 2.65
N VAL A 250 -3.41 15.42 2.84
CA VAL A 250 -4.80 15.10 3.20
C VAL A 250 -5.11 15.51 4.65
N ARG A 251 -4.32 15.05 5.61
CA ARG A 251 -4.65 15.22 7.04
C ARG A 251 -4.38 16.61 7.56
N THR A 252 -3.44 17.35 6.97
CA THR A 252 -3.05 18.68 7.43
C THR A 252 -3.53 19.75 6.47
N LEU A 253 -3.08 19.72 5.22
CA LEU A 253 -3.30 20.82 4.28
C LEU A 253 -4.76 20.98 3.88
N PHE A 254 -5.38 19.93 3.35
CA PHE A 254 -6.78 19.99 2.93
C PHE A 254 -7.75 20.01 4.11
N SER A 255 -7.47 19.24 5.18
CA SER A 255 -8.27 19.29 6.40
C SER A 255 -8.27 20.69 7.05
N GLY A 256 -7.09 21.30 7.20
CA GLY A 256 -6.96 22.64 7.77
C GLY A 256 -7.65 23.71 6.93
N GLU A 257 -7.53 23.65 5.60
CA GLU A 257 -8.23 24.58 4.72
C GLU A 257 -9.76 24.39 4.76
N ARG A 258 -10.23 23.15 4.85
CA ARG A 258 -11.67 22.84 5.00
C ARG A 258 -12.23 23.52 6.24
N ILE A 259 -11.54 23.36 7.38
CA ILE A 259 -11.92 23.97 8.65
C ILE A 259 -11.95 25.51 8.55
N LEU A 260 -10.93 26.12 7.92
CA LEU A 260 -10.88 27.57 7.76
C LEU A 260 -12.03 28.10 6.89
N CYS A 261 -12.33 27.45 5.77
CA CYS A 261 -13.47 27.80 4.93
C CYS A 261 -14.78 27.76 5.72
N ASP A 262 -15.01 26.69 6.48
CA ASP A 262 -16.23 26.51 7.28
C ASP A 262 -16.32 27.53 8.43
N GLN A 263 -15.19 27.93 9.04
CA GLN A 263 -15.17 28.94 10.10
C GLN A 263 -15.41 30.35 9.57
N VAL A 264 -14.69 30.76 8.52
CA VAL A 264 -14.76 32.11 7.93
C VAL A 264 -16.09 32.36 7.25
N PHE A 265 -16.64 31.37 6.53
CA PHE A 265 -17.91 31.50 5.80
C PHE A 265 -19.07 30.75 6.46
N GLY A 266 -19.02 30.56 7.78
CA GLY A 266 -20.04 29.77 8.50
C GLY A 266 -21.48 30.27 8.38
N ALA A 267 -21.72 31.51 7.91
CA ALA A 267 -23.06 32.00 7.59
C ALA A 267 -23.61 31.44 6.25
N SER A 268 -22.76 30.95 5.36
CA SER A 268 -23.15 30.41 4.04
C SER A 268 -22.30 29.19 3.65
N GLN A 269 -22.86 28.00 3.89
CA GLN A 269 -22.20 26.74 3.59
C GLN A 269 -21.85 26.59 2.09
N SER A 270 -22.72 27.08 1.20
CA SER A 270 -22.48 27.08 -0.26
C SER A 270 -21.22 27.88 -0.63
N ILE A 271 -20.97 29.01 0.03
CA ILE A 271 -19.76 29.81 -0.21
C ILE A 271 -18.53 29.11 0.34
N ALA A 272 -18.60 28.56 1.56
CA ALA A 272 -17.51 27.80 2.17
C ALA A 272 -17.07 26.63 1.26
N GLU A 273 -18.04 25.87 0.77
CA GLU A 273 -17.82 24.74 -0.15
C GLU A 273 -17.18 25.18 -1.47
N ALA A 274 -17.71 26.23 -2.11
CA ALA A 274 -17.18 26.74 -3.37
C ALA A 274 -15.74 27.26 -3.24
N CYS A 275 -15.43 27.94 -2.13
CA CYS A 275 -14.07 28.40 -1.82
C CYS A 275 -13.13 27.21 -1.66
N PHE A 276 -13.48 26.26 -0.80
CA PHE A 276 -12.66 25.06 -0.56
C PHE A 276 -12.40 24.30 -1.86
N ALA A 277 -13.44 24.05 -2.65
CA ALA A 277 -13.32 23.34 -3.91
C ALA A 277 -12.39 24.04 -4.92
N GLU A 278 -12.39 25.38 -4.98
CA GLU A 278 -11.50 26.15 -5.86
C GLU A 278 -10.04 26.12 -5.37
N ILE A 279 -9.85 26.25 -4.05
CA ILE A 279 -8.54 26.25 -3.41
C ILE A 279 -7.86 24.89 -3.56
N SER A 280 -8.57 23.80 -3.21
CA SER A 280 -7.99 22.44 -3.18
C SER A 280 -7.83 21.81 -4.56
N ARG A 281 -8.53 22.29 -5.60
CA ARG A 281 -8.62 21.60 -6.91
C ARG A 281 -7.27 21.24 -7.51
N SER A 282 -6.38 22.22 -7.62
CA SER A 282 -5.07 22.06 -8.27
C SER A 282 -4.17 21.11 -7.49
N GLY A 283 -4.08 21.31 -6.18
CA GLY A 283 -3.32 20.45 -5.27
C GLY A 283 -3.81 19.01 -5.28
N ALA A 284 -5.12 18.78 -5.17
CA ALA A 284 -5.72 17.45 -5.20
C ALA A 284 -5.50 16.75 -6.54
N ALA A 285 -5.64 17.49 -7.66
CA ALA A 285 -5.42 16.95 -9.00
C ALA A 285 -3.97 16.48 -9.20
N LEU A 286 -2.99 17.25 -8.73
CA LEU A 286 -1.57 16.87 -8.78
C LEU A 286 -1.28 15.66 -7.87
N LEU A 287 -1.79 15.69 -6.64
CA LEU A 287 -1.53 14.66 -5.63
C LEU A 287 -2.08 13.30 -6.06
N PHE A 288 -3.34 13.24 -6.49
CA PHE A 288 -3.98 12.01 -6.96
C PHE A 288 -3.61 11.67 -8.41
N GLY A 289 -3.04 12.61 -9.17
CA GLY A 289 -2.55 12.37 -10.53
C GLY A 289 -1.20 11.65 -10.59
N PHE A 290 -0.32 11.83 -9.60
CA PHE A 290 1.03 11.26 -9.64
C PHE A 290 1.07 9.71 -9.71
N PRO A 291 0.37 8.95 -8.85
CA PRO A 291 0.35 7.49 -8.92
C PRO A 291 -0.15 6.95 -10.27
N ASP A 292 -1.05 7.69 -10.91
CA ASP A 292 -1.55 7.38 -12.25
C ASP A 292 -0.44 7.27 -13.29
N LEU A 293 0.50 8.21 -13.22
CA LEU A 293 1.65 8.27 -14.10
C LEU A 293 2.60 7.10 -13.84
N VAL A 294 2.76 6.70 -12.58
CA VAL A 294 3.61 5.58 -12.16
C VAL A 294 3.07 4.27 -12.70
N VAL A 295 1.77 4.03 -12.58
CA VAL A 295 1.11 2.82 -13.13
C VAL A 295 1.37 2.73 -14.64
N ARG A 296 1.19 3.84 -15.38
CA ARG A 296 1.34 3.92 -16.85
C ARG A 296 2.79 3.86 -17.37
N THR A 297 3.78 3.72 -16.50
CA THR A 297 5.18 3.66 -16.95
C THR A 297 5.47 2.40 -17.76
N LYS A 298 6.20 2.54 -18.86
CA LYS A 298 6.61 1.42 -19.74
C LYS A 298 7.61 0.47 -19.09
N LYS A 299 8.43 0.98 -18.18
CA LYS A 299 9.39 0.18 -17.41
C LYS A 299 8.62 -0.49 -16.27
N SER A 300 8.70 -1.81 -16.20
CA SER A 300 8.09 -2.63 -15.14
C SER A 300 9.16 -3.48 -14.45
N PRO A 301 10.03 -2.85 -13.62
CA PRO A 301 10.94 -3.62 -12.79
C PRO A 301 10.15 -4.47 -11.78
N PRO A 302 10.68 -5.63 -11.34
CA PRO A 302 10.01 -6.51 -10.39
C PRO A 302 9.56 -5.82 -9.11
N GLU A 303 10.25 -4.76 -8.69
CA GLU A 303 9.99 -4.00 -7.48
C GLU A 303 8.78 -3.05 -7.61
N LYS A 304 8.32 -2.78 -8.85
CA LYS A 304 7.23 -1.82 -9.11
C LYS A 304 5.93 -2.23 -8.45
N ILE A 305 5.62 -3.54 -8.41
CA ILE A 305 4.38 -4.04 -7.81
C ILE A 305 4.29 -3.65 -6.32
N PHE A 306 5.38 -3.75 -5.57
CA PHE A 306 5.40 -3.42 -4.13
C PHE A 306 5.11 -1.93 -3.91
N ARG A 307 5.69 -1.07 -4.74
CA ARG A 307 5.44 0.38 -4.67
C ARG A 307 4.00 0.75 -5.04
N ILE A 308 3.36 0.02 -5.96
CA ILE A 308 1.94 0.20 -6.29
C ILE A 308 1.06 -0.24 -5.11
N ILE A 309 1.40 -1.35 -4.45
CA ILE A 309 0.70 -1.82 -3.24
C ILE A 309 0.83 -0.77 -2.12
N ASP A 310 2.03 -0.21 -1.90
CA ASP A 310 2.24 0.86 -0.90
C ASP A 310 1.35 2.08 -1.18
N MET A 311 1.23 2.49 -2.45
CA MET A 311 0.36 3.60 -2.86
C MET A 311 -1.11 3.30 -2.62
N TYR A 312 -1.56 2.10 -2.99
CA TYR A 312 -2.94 1.66 -2.75
C TYR A 312 -3.26 1.68 -1.25
N ALA A 313 -2.41 1.05 -0.43
CA ALA A 313 -2.58 0.97 1.01
C ALA A 313 -2.66 2.37 1.64
N THR A 314 -1.81 3.29 1.18
CA THR A 314 -1.78 4.66 1.70
C THR A 314 -3.08 5.40 1.40
N ILE A 315 -3.57 5.35 0.15
CA ILE A 315 -4.85 6.00 -0.21
C ILE A 315 -6.03 5.32 0.49
N ALA A 316 -6.06 4.00 0.57
CA ALA A 316 -7.10 3.25 1.28
C ALA A 316 -7.16 3.65 2.77
N SER A 317 -6.01 3.79 3.42
CA SER A 317 -5.92 4.24 4.82
C SER A 317 -6.37 5.69 5.03
N LEU A 318 -6.28 6.53 3.99
CA LEU A 318 -6.71 7.93 4.00
C LEU A 318 -8.17 8.08 3.52
N TRP A 319 -8.83 7.00 3.11
CA TRP A 319 -10.17 7.07 2.52
C TRP A 319 -11.22 7.74 3.43
N PRO A 320 -11.29 7.45 4.74
CA PRO A 320 -12.22 8.14 5.64
C PRO A 320 -11.98 9.66 5.70
N ASP A 321 -10.71 10.07 5.73
CA ASP A 321 -10.31 11.48 5.74
C ASP A 321 -10.70 12.16 4.41
N ILE A 322 -10.43 11.50 3.28
CA ILE A 322 -10.79 11.98 1.94
C ILE A 322 -12.31 12.11 1.80
N GLU A 323 -13.08 11.13 2.27
CA GLU A 323 -14.53 11.14 2.22
C GLU A 323 -15.12 12.28 3.07
N SER A 324 -14.56 12.53 4.25
CA SER A 324 -14.97 13.62 5.13
C SER A 324 -14.62 14.99 4.56
N ILE A 325 -13.41 15.17 4.02
CA ILE A 325 -12.92 16.46 3.50
C ILE A 325 -13.63 16.85 2.20
N PHE A 326 -13.88 15.88 1.32
CA PHE A 326 -14.48 16.08 -0.01
C PHE A 326 -15.93 15.55 -0.08
N SER A 327 -16.72 15.78 0.97
CA SER A 327 -18.07 15.22 1.11
C SER A 327 -19.15 15.91 0.27
N TYR A 328 -18.85 17.06 -0.34
CA TYR A 328 -19.83 17.92 -1.02
C TYR A 328 -19.76 17.82 -2.55
N ASP A 329 -20.86 18.16 -3.22
CA ASP A 329 -21.01 18.07 -4.68
C ASP A 329 -19.94 18.88 -5.44
N SER A 330 -19.57 20.05 -4.92
CA SER A 330 -18.51 20.91 -5.47
C SER A 330 -17.13 20.25 -5.49
N THR A 331 -16.92 19.24 -4.63
CA THR A 331 -15.66 18.49 -4.47
C THR A 331 -15.71 17.06 -5.01
N THR A 332 -16.84 16.63 -5.57
CA THR A 332 -17.04 15.28 -6.11
C THR A 332 -15.99 14.91 -7.17
N GLY A 333 -15.49 15.88 -7.94
CA GLY A 333 -14.39 15.67 -8.89
C GLY A 333 -13.12 15.12 -8.22
N SER A 334 -12.71 15.68 -7.09
CA SER A 334 -11.51 15.22 -6.35
C SER A 334 -11.75 13.88 -5.66
N LYS A 335 -12.92 13.68 -5.04
CA LYS A 335 -13.29 12.38 -4.42
C LYS A 335 -13.34 11.26 -5.45
N SER A 336 -13.99 11.50 -6.59
CA SER A 336 -14.08 10.52 -7.68
C SER A 336 -12.71 10.24 -8.33
N GLN A 337 -11.83 11.23 -8.43
CA GLN A 337 -10.45 11.03 -8.87
C GLN A 337 -9.68 10.10 -7.93
N ALA A 338 -9.76 10.30 -6.61
CA ALA A 338 -9.12 9.44 -5.62
C ALA A 338 -9.68 8.00 -5.66
N TYR A 339 -10.99 7.84 -5.81
CA TYR A 339 -11.62 6.53 -5.96
C TYR A 339 -11.20 5.81 -7.25
N ALA A 340 -11.24 6.51 -8.39
CA ALA A 340 -10.79 5.99 -9.67
C ALA A 340 -9.32 5.57 -9.61
N LEU A 341 -8.49 6.29 -8.85
CA LEU A 341 -7.11 5.92 -8.62
C LEU A 341 -6.98 4.60 -7.86
N LEU A 342 -7.74 4.38 -6.78
CA LEU A 342 -7.74 3.09 -6.05
C LEU A 342 -8.08 1.92 -6.96
N LEU A 343 -9.11 2.07 -7.79
CA LEU A 343 -9.50 1.05 -8.78
C LEU A 343 -8.37 0.77 -9.77
N ARG A 344 -7.67 1.81 -10.23
CA ARG A 344 -6.57 1.64 -11.18
C ARG A 344 -5.31 1.04 -10.56
N LEU A 345 -5.01 1.35 -9.31
CA LEU A 345 -3.91 0.74 -8.57
C LEU A 345 -4.19 -0.74 -8.33
N SER A 346 -5.39 -1.09 -7.85
CA SER A 346 -5.80 -2.49 -7.66
C SER A 346 -5.74 -3.29 -8.96
N GLU A 347 -6.23 -2.74 -10.07
CA GLU A 347 -6.16 -3.39 -11.38
C GLU A 347 -4.72 -3.57 -11.88
N SER A 348 -3.85 -2.59 -11.62
CA SER A 348 -2.43 -2.72 -11.93
C SER A 348 -1.76 -3.83 -11.14
N VAL A 349 -2.09 -3.99 -9.85
CA VAL A 349 -1.58 -5.12 -9.04
C VAL A 349 -2.05 -6.45 -9.62
N ARG A 350 -3.34 -6.58 -9.93
CA ARG A 350 -3.88 -7.81 -10.56
C ARG A 350 -3.19 -8.13 -11.89
N THR A 351 -2.96 -7.11 -12.72
CA THR A 351 -2.21 -7.25 -13.99
C THR A 351 -0.79 -7.74 -13.73
N SER A 352 -0.09 -7.20 -12.73
CA SER A 352 1.25 -7.66 -12.38
C SER A 352 1.28 -9.13 -11.92
N PHE A 353 0.27 -9.60 -11.19
CA PHE A 353 0.14 -11.04 -10.86
C PHE A 353 0.00 -11.91 -12.12
N PHE A 354 -0.77 -11.46 -13.11
CA PHE A 354 -0.89 -12.16 -14.41
C PHE A 354 0.41 -12.13 -15.22
N GLU A 355 1.15 -11.01 -15.18
CA GLU A 355 2.47 -10.89 -15.79
C GLU A 355 3.49 -11.85 -15.16
N ILE A 356 3.48 -12.00 -13.83
CA ILE A 356 4.30 -12.98 -13.10
C ILE A 356 3.95 -14.40 -13.56
N GLU A 357 2.66 -14.76 -13.60
CA GLU A 357 2.21 -16.07 -14.09
C GLU A 357 2.72 -16.34 -15.51
N THR A 358 2.55 -15.36 -16.40
CA THR A 358 2.98 -15.43 -17.79
C THR A 358 4.51 -15.55 -17.91
N ALA A 359 5.27 -14.84 -17.09
CA ALA A 359 6.73 -14.90 -17.06
C ALA A 359 7.22 -16.29 -16.64
N ILE A 360 6.59 -16.91 -15.64
CA ILE A 360 6.89 -18.29 -15.21
C ILE A 360 6.61 -19.27 -16.35
N GLN A 361 5.44 -19.14 -17.01
CA GLN A 361 5.07 -20.04 -18.11
C GLN A 361 6.00 -19.90 -19.33
N LYS A 362 6.42 -18.68 -19.67
CA LYS A 362 7.30 -18.38 -20.82
C LYS A 362 8.77 -18.66 -20.56
N ASP A 363 9.19 -18.93 -19.33
CA ASP A 363 10.59 -19.17 -19.01
C ASP A 363 11.17 -20.30 -19.87
N SER A 364 12.20 -19.97 -20.65
CA SER A 364 12.88 -20.91 -21.56
C SER A 364 14.29 -21.24 -21.09
N SER A 365 14.68 -20.80 -19.88
CA SER A 365 16.02 -21.01 -19.35
C SER A 365 16.40 -22.49 -19.39
N LYS A 366 17.52 -22.79 -20.06
CA LYS A 366 18.09 -24.13 -20.17
C LYS A 366 19.00 -24.49 -18.99
N ALA A 367 18.91 -23.73 -17.89
CA ALA A 367 19.64 -23.99 -16.66
C ALA A 367 19.09 -25.25 -15.97
N ILE A 368 19.19 -26.40 -16.64
CA ILE A 368 19.16 -27.68 -15.98
C ILE A 368 20.38 -27.62 -15.07
N SER A 369 20.14 -27.45 -13.77
CA SER A 369 21.16 -27.69 -12.76
C SER A 369 21.74 -29.05 -13.10
N LYS A 370 22.98 -29.08 -13.64
CA LYS A 370 23.59 -30.26 -14.25
C LYS A 370 23.68 -31.46 -13.28
N PHE A 371 23.31 -31.24 -12.01
CA PHE A 371 23.46 -32.13 -10.88
C PHE A 371 22.21 -32.13 -9.97
N ALA A 372 20.99 -32.05 -10.50
CA ALA A 372 19.74 -32.20 -9.72
C ALA A 372 19.38 -31.10 -8.69
N GLY A 373 20.18 -30.04 -8.54
CA GLY A 373 19.92 -28.98 -7.54
C GLY A 373 18.68 -28.12 -7.81
N VAL A 374 18.37 -27.21 -6.88
CA VAL A 374 17.24 -26.26 -7.00
C VAL A 374 17.42 -25.36 -8.22
N HIS A 375 16.37 -25.21 -9.02
CA HIS A 375 16.38 -24.39 -10.22
C HIS A 375 16.34 -22.89 -9.86
N PRO A 376 17.11 -22.01 -10.52
CA PRO A 376 17.11 -20.57 -10.23
C PRO A 376 15.71 -19.92 -10.29
N LEU A 377 14.87 -20.33 -11.25
CA LEU A 377 13.46 -19.90 -11.34
C LEU A 377 12.69 -20.16 -10.03
N THR A 378 12.88 -21.33 -9.42
CA THR A 378 12.21 -21.68 -8.16
C THR A 378 12.61 -20.71 -7.06
N VAL A 379 13.91 -20.43 -6.93
CA VAL A 379 14.41 -19.49 -5.92
C VAL A 379 13.88 -18.08 -6.16
N GLN A 380 13.93 -17.59 -7.40
CA GLN A 380 13.50 -16.24 -7.75
C GLN A 380 11.99 -16.04 -7.49
N VAL A 381 11.16 -16.95 -7.99
CA VAL A 381 9.70 -16.87 -7.83
C VAL A 381 9.33 -16.99 -6.37
N MET A 382 9.89 -17.97 -5.65
CA MET A 382 9.54 -18.15 -4.24
C MET A 382 10.01 -17.01 -3.33
N ASN A 383 11.13 -16.36 -3.64
CA ASN A 383 11.54 -15.14 -2.95
C ASN A 383 10.54 -14.00 -3.21
N HIS A 384 10.14 -13.80 -4.46
CA HIS A 384 9.16 -12.77 -4.81
C HIS A 384 7.79 -12.99 -4.16
N LEU A 385 7.28 -14.23 -4.21
CA LEU A 385 6.03 -14.62 -3.55
C LEU A 385 6.12 -14.46 -2.03
N SER A 386 7.28 -14.73 -1.42
CA SER A 386 7.47 -14.53 0.02
C SER A 386 7.34 -13.06 0.40
N THR A 387 7.93 -12.15 -0.38
CA THR A 387 7.78 -10.71 -0.15
C THR A 387 6.35 -10.24 -0.39
N LEU A 388 5.64 -10.80 -1.38
CA LEU A 388 4.21 -10.49 -1.57
C LEU A 388 3.34 -10.93 -0.40
N ALA A 389 3.69 -12.03 0.29
CA ALA A 389 2.96 -12.49 1.47
C ALA A 389 3.03 -11.50 2.65
N ASP A 390 4.08 -10.68 2.73
CA ASP A 390 4.20 -9.62 3.74
C ASP A 390 3.12 -8.53 3.57
N TYR A 391 2.52 -8.44 2.39
CA TYR A 391 1.41 -7.53 2.04
C TYR A 391 0.03 -8.20 2.06
N SER A 392 -0.09 -9.35 2.73
CA SER A 392 -1.31 -10.18 2.73
C SER A 392 -2.58 -9.42 3.08
N ASN A 393 -2.54 -8.54 4.09
CA ASN A 393 -3.69 -7.72 4.49
C ASN A 393 -4.21 -6.82 3.36
N VAL A 394 -3.32 -6.10 2.68
CA VAL A 394 -3.67 -5.18 1.59
C VAL A 394 -4.09 -5.96 0.33
N LEU A 395 -3.40 -7.06 0.05
CA LEU A 395 -3.69 -7.90 -1.11
C LEU A 395 -5.03 -8.62 -0.95
N SER A 396 -5.39 -9.07 0.25
CA SER A 396 -6.73 -9.63 0.51
C SER A 396 -7.85 -8.63 0.21
N GLU A 397 -7.67 -7.34 0.51
CA GLU A 397 -8.62 -6.28 0.14
C GLU A 397 -8.69 -6.08 -1.39
N ILE A 398 -7.53 -5.99 -2.06
CA ILE A 398 -7.44 -5.84 -3.51
C ILE A 398 -8.15 -6.99 -4.26
N PHE A 399 -8.07 -8.21 -3.74
CA PHE A 399 -8.65 -9.39 -4.38
C PHE A 399 -10.06 -9.74 -3.88
N PHE A 400 -10.64 -8.99 -2.93
CA PHE A 400 -11.94 -9.30 -2.32
C PHE A 400 -13.10 -9.37 -3.34
N ASP A 401 -13.16 -8.44 -4.29
CA ASP A 401 -14.24 -8.33 -5.28
C ASP A 401 -14.00 -9.10 -6.59
N VAL A 402 -12.91 -9.87 -6.69
CA VAL A 402 -12.60 -10.61 -7.91
C VAL A 402 -13.37 -11.93 -7.88
N PRO A 403 -14.32 -12.16 -8.83
CA PRO A 403 -14.97 -13.46 -8.90
C PRO A 403 -13.91 -14.52 -9.18
N PRO A 404 -13.97 -15.69 -8.48
CA PRO A 404 -12.98 -16.74 -8.68
C PRO A 404 -12.95 -17.09 -10.17
N PRO A 405 -11.74 -17.21 -10.78
CA PRO A 405 -11.64 -17.49 -12.20
C PRO A 405 -12.45 -18.73 -12.54
N SER A 406 -13.23 -18.66 -13.62
CA SER A 406 -14.01 -19.77 -14.14
C SER A 406 -13.12 -21.00 -14.28
N ARG A 407 -13.36 -21.99 -13.39
CA ARG A 407 -12.66 -23.27 -13.24
C ARG A 407 -11.46 -23.42 -14.17
N SER A 408 -10.29 -23.01 -13.69
CA SER A 408 -9.04 -23.27 -14.40
C SER A 408 -8.92 -24.78 -14.67
N PRO A 409 -8.33 -25.21 -15.80
CA PRO A 409 -8.08 -26.63 -16.08
C PRO A 409 -7.00 -27.26 -15.17
N LEU A 410 -6.66 -26.63 -14.04
CA LEU A 410 -5.61 -27.05 -13.12
C LEU A 410 -6.16 -28.04 -12.09
N PRO A 411 -5.38 -29.07 -11.69
CA PRO A 411 -5.87 -30.08 -10.76
C PRO A 411 -6.15 -29.49 -9.37
N GLU A 412 -7.37 -29.68 -8.89
CA GLU A 412 -7.90 -29.19 -7.61
C GLU A 412 -7.02 -29.61 -6.41
N SER A 413 -6.35 -30.77 -6.50
CA SER A 413 -5.45 -31.34 -5.49
C SER A 413 -4.11 -30.61 -5.29
N TYR A 414 -3.82 -29.59 -6.09
CA TYR A 414 -2.67 -28.70 -5.91
C TYR A 414 -3.06 -27.30 -5.41
N LEU A 415 -4.33 -26.94 -5.59
CA LEU A 415 -4.88 -25.64 -5.19
C LEU A 415 -5.56 -25.72 -3.83
N TYR A 416 -6.20 -26.86 -3.52
CA TYR A 416 -7.00 -27.07 -2.32
C TYR A 416 -6.63 -28.38 -1.61
N SER A 417 -6.78 -28.38 -0.27
CA SER A 417 -6.79 -29.59 0.55
C SER A 417 -7.99 -30.47 0.14
N PRO A 418 -7.87 -31.79 0.05
CA PRO A 418 -9.03 -32.65 -0.18
C PRO A 418 -9.99 -32.50 1.00
N GLN A 419 -11.14 -31.83 0.77
CA GLN A 419 -12.28 -31.63 1.67
C GLN A 419 -12.08 -32.18 3.09
N SER A 420 -11.60 -31.32 3.99
CA SER A 420 -11.93 -31.45 5.41
C SER A 420 -13.20 -30.62 5.62
N ASP A 421 -14.34 -31.31 5.79
CA ASP A 421 -15.64 -30.69 6.06
C ASP A 421 -15.72 -29.93 7.41
N ASN A 422 -14.59 -29.58 8.05
CA ASN A 422 -14.55 -29.05 9.42
C ASN A 422 -13.36 -28.10 9.73
N SER A 423 -13.04 -27.13 8.87
CA SER A 423 -12.23 -25.98 9.31
C SER A 423 -12.71 -24.65 8.72
N THR A 424 -13.00 -23.72 9.61
CA THR A 424 -13.59 -22.37 9.44
C THR A 424 -12.73 -21.34 8.67
N THR A 425 -11.78 -21.75 7.84
CA THR A 425 -10.94 -20.81 7.08
C THR A 425 -11.30 -20.87 5.60
N THR A 426 -12.32 -20.11 5.22
CA THR A 426 -12.63 -19.84 3.80
C THR A 426 -11.37 -19.30 3.14
N ALA A 427 -10.80 -20.03 2.18
CA ALA A 427 -9.64 -19.57 1.44
C ALA A 427 -9.95 -18.23 0.79
N THR A 428 -9.13 -17.20 1.06
CA THR A 428 -9.30 -15.89 0.41
C THR A 428 -8.94 -16.00 -1.07
N GLU A 429 -9.52 -15.15 -1.93
CA GLU A 429 -9.17 -15.13 -3.36
C GLU A 429 -7.66 -14.86 -3.57
N PHE A 430 -7.06 -14.04 -2.70
CA PHE A 430 -5.61 -13.85 -2.65
C PHE A 430 -4.84 -15.15 -2.36
N SER A 431 -5.29 -15.93 -1.37
CA SER A 431 -4.71 -17.25 -1.05
C SER A 431 -4.75 -18.18 -2.26
N VAL A 432 -5.88 -18.21 -2.98
CA VAL A 432 -6.05 -19.02 -4.19
C VAL A 432 -5.08 -18.57 -5.27
N GLN A 433 -4.93 -17.26 -5.49
CA GLN A 433 -4.01 -16.72 -6.50
C GLN A 433 -2.54 -17.03 -6.16
N MET A 434 -2.16 -16.98 -4.88
CA MET A 434 -0.81 -17.35 -4.43
C MET A 434 -0.54 -18.85 -4.64
N ALA A 435 -1.47 -19.72 -4.25
CA ALA A 435 -1.38 -21.15 -4.48
C ALA A 435 -1.29 -21.49 -5.98
N ARG A 436 -2.03 -20.76 -6.82
CA ARG A 436 -1.97 -20.89 -8.28
C ARG A 436 -0.60 -20.52 -8.84
N LEU A 437 0.02 -19.43 -8.40
CA LEU A 437 1.37 -19.06 -8.86
C LEU A 437 2.42 -20.12 -8.47
N ILE A 438 2.32 -20.68 -7.25
CA ILE A 438 3.17 -21.79 -6.81
C ILE A 438 2.93 -23.02 -7.70
N LEU A 439 1.69 -23.36 -8.01
CA LEU A 439 1.36 -24.48 -8.89
C LEU A 439 1.90 -24.27 -10.31
N VAL A 440 1.76 -23.08 -10.88
CA VAL A 440 2.29 -22.76 -12.21
C VAL A 440 3.81 -22.92 -12.24
N LEU A 441 4.51 -22.50 -11.17
CA LEU A 441 5.93 -22.76 -10.99
C LEU A 441 6.22 -24.27 -10.96
N LEU A 442 5.51 -25.05 -10.13
CA LEU A 442 5.72 -26.49 -10.01
C LEU A 442 5.48 -27.22 -11.35
N CYS A 443 4.42 -26.87 -12.09
CA CYS A 443 4.16 -27.39 -13.43
C CYS A 443 5.28 -27.05 -14.42
N LYS A 444 5.84 -25.83 -14.31
CA LYS A 444 6.97 -25.42 -15.15
C LYS A 444 8.23 -26.23 -14.85
N ILE A 445 8.50 -26.48 -13.56
CA ILE A 445 9.61 -27.33 -13.12
C ILE A 445 9.39 -28.79 -13.55
N ASP A 446 8.16 -29.32 -13.49
CA ASP A 446 7.81 -30.64 -14.04
C ASP A 446 8.15 -30.73 -15.53
N GLY A 447 7.71 -29.77 -16.33
CA GLY A 447 8.02 -29.71 -17.76
C GLY A 447 9.54 -29.68 -18.03
N LYS A 448 10.31 -28.97 -17.21
CA LYS A 448 11.78 -28.96 -17.30
C LYS A 448 12.41 -30.29 -16.91
N SER A 449 11.86 -31.00 -15.93
CA SER A 449 12.37 -32.30 -15.46
C SER A 449 12.37 -33.37 -16.56
N ARG A 450 11.45 -33.28 -17.53
CA ARG A 450 11.36 -34.19 -18.69
C ARG A 450 12.54 -34.12 -19.63
N HIS A 451 13.35 -33.06 -19.55
CA HIS A 451 14.58 -32.91 -20.34
C HIS A 451 15.81 -33.50 -19.64
N CYS A 452 15.66 -34.06 -18.43
CA CYS A 452 16.76 -34.77 -17.79
C CYS A 452 17.01 -36.10 -18.53
N LYS A 453 18.29 -36.43 -18.72
CA LYS A 453 18.68 -37.65 -19.44
C LYS A 453 18.29 -38.93 -18.69
N GLU A 454 18.12 -38.84 -17.38
CA GLU A 454 17.95 -39.98 -16.48
C GLU A 454 16.69 -39.81 -15.65
N VAL A 455 15.93 -40.90 -15.49
CA VAL A 455 14.66 -40.87 -14.75
C VAL A 455 14.89 -40.63 -13.25
N SER A 456 15.95 -41.20 -12.67
CA SER A 456 16.33 -40.92 -11.27
C SER A 456 16.66 -39.44 -11.07
N LEU A 457 17.39 -38.84 -12.02
CA LEU A 457 17.71 -37.42 -12.01
C LEU A 457 16.45 -36.54 -12.07
N SER A 458 15.45 -36.88 -12.89
CA SER A 458 14.17 -36.15 -12.93
C SER A 458 13.45 -36.16 -11.59
N TYR A 459 13.35 -37.32 -10.92
CA TYR A 459 12.71 -37.42 -9.61
C TYR A 459 13.47 -36.64 -8.53
N LEU A 460 14.80 -36.73 -8.50
CA LEU A 460 15.60 -36.01 -7.52
C LEU A 460 15.52 -34.49 -7.74
N PHE A 461 15.54 -34.04 -8.99
CA PHE A 461 15.35 -32.64 -9.35
C PHE A 461 13.97 -32.11 -8.91
N LEU A 462 12.89 -32.85 -9.17
CA LEU A 462 11.55 -32.47 -8.72
C LEU A 462 11.46 -32.40 -7.20
N THR A 463 12.06 -33.38 -6.52
CA THR A 463 12.06 -33.47 -5.05
C THR A 463 12.79 -32.28 -4.44
N ASN A 464 13.99 -31.95 -4.93
CA ASN A 464 14.77 -30.80 -4.46
C ASN A 464 14.04 -29.47 -4.64
N ASN A 465 13.38 -29.26 -5.78
CA ASN A 465 12.63 -28.03 -6.02
C ASN A 465 11.36 -27.95 -5.17
N LEU A 466 10.58 -29.04 -5.07
CA LEU A 466 9.37 -29.04 -4.24
C LEU A 466 9.70 -28.87 -2.77
N ARG A 467 10.77 -29.51 -2.28
CA ARG A 467 11.24 -29.35 -0.90
C ARG A 467 11.64 -27.91 -0.62
N HIS A 468 12.37 -27.26 -1.54
CA HIS A 468 12.71 -25.85 -1.42
C HIS A 468 11.47 -24.95 -1.36
N VAL A 469 10.45 -25.21 -2.20
CA VAL A 469 9.16 -24.49 -2.15
C VAL A 469 8.52 -24.65 -0.78
N VAL A 470 8.39 -25.88 -0.27
CA VAL A 470 7.79 -26.17 1.04
C VAL A 470 8.57 -25.51 2.18
N ALA A 471 9.90 -25.60 2.16
CA ALA A 471 10.76 -24.95 3.14
C ALA A 471 10.57 -23.44 3.11
N LYS A 472 10.54 -22.82 1.92
CA LYS A 472 10.33 -21.39 1.79
C LYS A 472 8.97 -20.96 2.35
N VAL A 473 7.89 -21.69 2.03
CA VAL A 473 6.54 -21.44 2.56
C VAL A 473 6.53 -21.45 4.08
N ARG A 474 7.21 -22.43 4.72
CA ARG A 474 7.31 -22.50 6.19
C ARG A 474 8.08 -21.35 6.83
N THR A 475 9.12 -20.88 6.15
CA THR A 475 10.01 -19.85 6.69
C THR A 475 9.54 -18.41 6.42
N SER A 476 8.41 -18.23 5.72
CA SER A 476 7.88 -16.91 5.38
C SER A 476 6.41 -16.77 5.73
N ASN A 477 5.87 -15.56 5.61
CA ASN A 477 4.45 -15.29 5.83
C ASN A 477 3.51 -16.01 4.85
N LEU A 478 4.06 -16.70 3.83
CA LEU A 478 3.29 -17.57 2.94
C LEU A 478 2.53 -18.66 3.69
N ILE A 479 3.05 -19.16 4.82
CA ILE A 479 2.36 -20.18 5.62
C ILE A 479 0.96 -19.72 6.05
N TYR A 480 0.82 -18.45 6.44
CA TYR A 480 -0.47 -17.87 6.84
C TYR A 480 -1.42 -17.64 5.67
N VAL A 481 -0.88 -17.55 4.44
CA VAL A 481 -1.66 -17.32 3.23
C VAL A 481 -2.17 -18.63 2.63
N VAL A 482 -1.32 -19.67 2.53
CA VAL A 482 -1.69 -20.95 1.91
C VAL A 482 -2.18 -22.02 2.90
N GLY A 483 -1.81 -21.91 4.18
CA GLY A 483 -2.25 -22.79 5.25
C GLY A 483 -1.41 -24.05 5.46
N ASP A 484 -1.51 -24.63 6.66
CA ASP A 484 -0.77 -25.83 7.09
C ASP A 484 -1.14 -27.08 6.30
N ASP A 485 -2.41 -27.23 5.94
CA ASP A 485 -2.90 -28.35 5.11
C ASP A 485 -2.18 -28.40 3.75
N TRP A 486 -1.94 -27.22 3.15
CA TRP A 486 -1.20 -27.13 1.89
C TRP A 486 0.23 -27.66 2.08
N VAL A 487 0.88 -27.31 3.18
CA VAL A 487 2.23 -27.77 3.52
C VAL A 487 2.26 -29.29 3.71
N LEU A 488 1.35 -29.86 4.52
CA LEU A 488 1.28 -31.29 4.78
C LEU A 488 1.06 -32.10 3.49
N ASN A 489 0.16 -31.64 2.63
CA ASN A 489 -0.11 -32.28 1.34
C ASN A 489 1.12 -32.27 0.41
N HIS A 490 1.86 -31.16 0.37
CA HIS A 490 3.06 -31.07 -0.46
C HIS A 490 4.24 -31.84 0.14
N GLU A 491 4.35 -31.99 1.46
CA GLU A 491 5.32 -32.89 2.08
C GLU A 491 5.04 -34.36 1.77
N ALA A 492 3.78 -34.79 1.78
CA ALA A 492 3.42 -36.13 1.36
C ALA A 492 3.84 -36.39 -0.11
N LYS A 493 3.70 -35.37 -0.98
CA LYS A 493 4.19 -35.41 -2.37
C LYS A 493 5.72 -35.51 -2.43
N VAL A 494 6.46 -34.77 -1.61
CA VAL A 494 7.94 -34.88 -1.50
C VAL A 494 8.33 -36.32 -1.14
N LYS A 495 7.73 -36.90 -0.10
CA LYS A 495 8.00 -38.29 0.32
C LYS A 495 7.71 -39.29 -0.81
N LYS A 496 6.61 -39.11 -1.55
CA LYS A 496 6.25 -39.96 -2.70
C LYS A 496 7.25 -39.85 -3.85
N LEU A 497 7.68 -38.64 -4.21
CA LEU A 497 8.70 -38.42 -5.23
C LEU A 497 10.03 -39.04 -4.83
N MET A 498 10.40 -38.92 -3.56
CA MET A 498 11.62 -39.50 -3.03
C MET A 498 11.60 -41.04 -3.04
N ALA A 499 10.49 -41.67 -2.65
CA ALA A 499 10.34 -43.11 -2.76
C ALA A 499 10.44 -43.61 -4.22
N ASN A 500 9.91 -42.85 -5.18
CA ASN A 500 10.05 -43.16 -6.60
C ASN A 500 11.51 -43.02 -7.07
N TYR A 501 12.22 -41.98 -6.60
CA TYR A 501 13.65 -41.82 -6.85
C TYR A 501 14.43 -43.03 -6.35
N GLU A 502 14.28 -43.41 -5.07
CA GLU A 502 15.01 -44.52 -4.47
C GLU A 502 14.73 -45.83 -5.23
N ARG A 503 13.46 -46.08 -5.58
CA ARG A 503 13.07 -47.26 -6.37
C ARG A 503 13.72 -47.29 -7.75
N VAL A 504 13.83 -46.16 -8.44
CA VAL A 504 14.40 -46.11 -9.79
C VAL A 504 15.92 -46.11 -9.77
N ALA A 505 16.54 -45.38 -8.85
CA ALA A 505 17.98 -45.23 -8.72
C ALA A 505 18.64 -46.49 -8.13
N TRP A 506 18.02 -47.05 -7.09
CA TRP A 506 18.60 -48.14 -6.28
C TRP A 506 17.82 -49.45 -6.39
N GLY A 507 16.73 -49.50 -7.17
CA GLY A 507 15.89 -50.71 -7.30
C GLY A 507 16.65 -51.94 -7.77
N LYS A 508 17.61 -51.79 -8.69
CA LYS A 508 18.45 -52.90 -9.17
C LYS A 508 19.41 -53.42 -8.10
N VAL A 509 19.92 -52.53 -7.27
CA VAL A 509 20.74 -52.87 -6.09
C VAL A 509 19.89 -53.64 -5.09
N LEU A 510 18.68 -53.15 -4.80
CA LEU A 510 17.75 -53.81 -3.89
C LEU A 510 17.31 -55.18 -4.41
N SER A 511 17.05 -55.34 -5.71
CA SER A 511 16.69 -56.63 -6.30
C SER A 511 17.85 -57.62 -6.40
N SER A 512 19.09 -57.15 -6.26
CA SER A 512 20.27 -58.02 -6.21
C SER A 512 20.51 -58.61 -4.82
N LEU A 513 19.77 -58.13 -3.81
CA LEU A 513 19.77 -58.67 -2.46
C LEU A 513 18.72 -59.79 -2.34
N PRO A 514 18.93 -60.79 -1.47
CA PRO A 514 18.01 -61.91 -1.33
C PRO A 514 16.67 -61.48 -0.71
N GLU A 515 15.55 -61.95 -1.27
CA GLU A 515 14.20 -61.72 -0.70
C GLU A 515 13.96 -62.52 0.59
N ASN A 516 14.61 -63.69 0.72
CA ASN A 516 14.60 -64.54 1.90
C ASN A 516 16.05 -64.86 2.30
N THR A 517 16.56 -64.19 3.32
CA THR A 517 17.91 -64.34 3.87
C THR A 517 18.15 -65.64 4.64
N ALA A 518 17.08 -66.36 4.99
CA ALA A 518 17.11 -67.61 5.76
C ALA A 518 17.26 -68.89 4.92
N ALA A 519 17.25 -68.79 3.58
CA ALA A 519 17.44 -69.95 2.70
C ALA A 519 18.94 -70.29 2.61
N GLU A 520 19.29 -71.57 2.79
CA GLU A 520 20.66 -72.06 2.55
C GLU A 520 21.05 -71.83 1.10
N MET A 521 22.06 -70.98 0.88
CA MET A 521 22.52 -70.62 -0.45
C MET A 521 23.78 -71.42 -0.79
N SER A 522 23.80 -72.01 -1.99
CA SER A 522 25.01 -72.70 -2.46
C SER A 522 26.14 -71.67 -2.70
N PRO A 523 27.42 -72.07 -2.56
CA PRO A 523 28.55 -71.19 -2.85
C PRO A 523 28.56 -70.64 -4.30
N ALA A 524 27.92 -71.34 -5.25
CA ALA A 524 27.81 -70.89 -6.63
C ALA A 524 26.75 -69.78 -6.81
N GLU A 525 25.61 -69.90 -6.13
CA GLU A 525 24.55 -68.88 -6.13
C GLU A 525 25.01 -67.61 -5.41
N ALA A 526 25.71 -67.76 -4.28
CA ALA A 526 26.28 -66.63 -3.56
C ALA A 526 27.26 -65.83 -4.43
N ARG A 527 28.13 -66.50 -5.21
CA ARG A 527 29.03 -65.82 -6.14
C ARG A 527 28.30 -64.96 -7.16
N VAL A 528 27.21 -65.47 -7.74
CA VAL A 528 26.42 -64.74 -8.73
C VAL A 528 25.72 -63.56 -8.07
N MET A 529 25.17 -63.75 -6.87
CA MET A 529 24.47 -62.70 -6.12
C MET A 529 25.40 -61.55 -5.71
N PHE A 530 26.55 -61.85 -5.08
CA PHE A 530 27.55 -60.83 -4.73
C PHE A 530 28.12 -60.14 -5.98
N GLY A 531 28.36 -60.88 -7.07
CA GLY A 531 28.79 -60.30 -8.34
C GLY A 531 27.79 -59.29 -8.91
N ASN A 532 26.50 -59.66 -8.92
CA ASN A 532 25.41 -58.79 -9.37
C ASN A 532 25.25 -57.55 -8.47
N PHE A 533 25.30 -57.74 -7.14
CA PHE A 533 25.26 -56.63 -6.19
C PHE A 533 26.41 -55.66 -6.43
N ASN A 534 27.66 -56.14 -6.51
CA ASN A 534 28.81 -55.28 -6.68
C ASN A 534 28.70 -54.43 -7.97
N LEU A 535 28.28 -55.06 -9.07
CA LEU A 535 28.09 -54.39 -10.35
C LEU A 535 27.01 -53.30 -10.28
N GLU A 536 25.82 -53.63 -9.78
CA GLU A 536 24.70 -52.70 -9.73
C GLU A 536 24.93 -51.60 -8.67
N PHE A 537 25.54 -51.93 -7.53
CA PHE A 537 25.91 -50.97 -6.48
C PHE A 537 26.94 -49.97 -6.97
N GLU A 538 28.02 -50.42 -7.61
CA GLU A 538 29.05 -49.54 -8.16
C GLU A 538 28.49 -48.61 -9.25
N LYS A 539 27.62 -49.16 -10.10
CA LYS A 539 26.94 -48.40 -11.16
C LYS A 539 26.00 -47.34 -10.57
N ALA A 540 25.16 -47.70 -9.61
CA ALA A 540 24.27 -46.77 -8.92
C ALA A 540 25.07 -45.70 -8.18
N TYR A 541 26.06 -46.11 -7.39
CA TYR A 541 26.90 -45.20 -6.62
C TYR A 541 27.62 -44.18 -7.53
N ARG A 542 28.32 -44.62 -8.58
CA ARG A 542 29.03 -43.70 -9.49
C ARG A 542 28.10 -42.67 -10.15
N LYS A 543 26.88 -43.10 -10.49
CA LYS A 543 25.89 -42.26 -11.16
C LYS A 543 25.23 -41.27 -10.20
N GLU A 544 24.73 -41.76 -9.08
CA GLU A 544 23.96 -40.96 -8.12
C GLU A 544 24.87 -40.05 -7.29
N ASN A 545 26.13 -40.44 -7.06
CA ASN A 545 27.12 -39.58 -6.40
C ASN A 545 27.56 -38.37 -7.23
N ALA A 546 27.21 -38.34 -8.53
CA ALA A 546 27.38 -37.15 -9.36
C ALA A 546 26.28 -36.10 -9.10
N PHE A 547 25.17 -36.47 -8.44
CA PHE A 547 24.06 -35.56 -8.19
C PHE A 547 24.24 -34.80 -6.87
N ASN A 548 23.56 -33.65 -6.77
CA ASN A 548 23.62 -32.75 -5.63
C ASN A 548 22.24 -32.63 -4.97
N ILE A 549 22.22 -32.82 -3.66
CA ILE A 549 21.09 -32.47 -2.79
C ILE A 549 21.53 -31.25 -1.98
N PRO A 550 21.05 -30.04 -2.29
CA PRO A 550 21.58 -28.81 -1.68
C PRO A 550 21.32 -28.71 -0.17
N GLU A 551 20.12 -29.10 0.27
CA GLU A 551 19.68 -28.98 1.66
C GLU A 551 20.31 -30.07 2.53
N GLN A 552 21.02 -29.67 3.59
CA GLN A 552 21.84 -30.58 4.39
C GLN A 552 20.99 -31.63 5.14
N GLU A 553 19.92 -31.20 5.80
CA GLU A 553 19.03 -32.12 6.53
C GLU A 553 18.42 -33.16 5.61
N PHE A 554 17.94 -32.72 4.44
CA PHE A 554 17.34 -33.60 3.45
C PHE A 554 18.37 -34.56 2.81
N ARG A 555 19.60 -34.11 2.61
CA ARG A 555 20.72 -34.95 2.15
C ARG A 555 21.01 -36.08 3.15
N GLU A 556 21.09 -35.76 4.44
CA GLU A 556 21.37 -36.75 5.48
C GLU A 556 20.17 -37.69 5.70
N GLU A 557 18.94 -37.20 5.64
CA GLU A 557 17.72 -38.05 5.66
C GLU A 557 17.72 -39.05 4.51
N THR A 558 18.08 -38.61 3.31
CA THR A 558 18.19 -39.46 2.12
C THR A 558 19.26 -40.53 2.30
N LYS A 559 20.47 -40.16 2.75
CA LYS A 559 21.55 -41.12 3.04
C LYS A 559 21.11 -42.16 4.07
N ALA A 560 20.51 -41.72 5.16
CA ALA A 560 20.02 -42.59 6.21
C ALA A 560 18.91 -43.53 5.72
N SER A 561 18.01 -43.07 4.85
CA SER A 561 16.97 -43.89 4.23
C SER A 561 17.56 -45.01 3.37
N LEU A 562 18.52 -44.68 2.50
CA LEU A 562 19.21 -45.65 1.65
C LEU A 562 20.03 -46.66 2.46
N ALA A 563 20.81 -46.19 3.44
CA ALA A 563 21.58 -47.05 4.33
C ALA A 563 20.67 -48.02 5.09
N ARG A 564 19.53 -47.56 5.60
CA ARG A 564 18.54 -48.40 6.30
C ARG A 564 17.97 -49.51 5.43
N LYS A 565 17.85 -49.30 4.11
CA LYS A 565 17.31 -50.28 3.17
C LYS A 565 18.35 -51.27 2.66
N ILE A 566 19.59 -50.82 2.48
CA ILE A 566 20.65 -51.61 1.82
C ILE A 566 21.54 -52.31 2.86
N SER A 567 22.00 -51.60 3.89
CA SER A 567 23.04 -52.11 4.80
C SER A 567 22.61 -53.35 5.61
N PRO A 568 21.41 -53.42 6.21
CA PRO A 568 20.99 -54.60 6.98
C PRO A 568 20.91 -55.87 6.12
N MET A 569 20.26 -55.76 4.96
CA MET A 569 20.09 -56.88 4.02
C MET A 569 21.44 -57.36 3.47
N TYR A 570 22.36 -56.43 3.18
CA TYR A 570 23.70 -56.79 2.73
C TYR A 570 24.53 -57.46 3.83
N ARG A 571 24.47 -56.94 5.07
CA ARG A 571 25.17 -57.49 6.23
C ARG A 571 24.70 -58.91 6.53
N GLU A 572 23.40 -59.15 6.50
CA GLU A 572 22.82 -60.47 6.71
C GLU A 572 23.25 -61.46 5.61
N MET A 573 23.20 -61.06 4.33
CA MET A 573 23.72 -61.85 3.21
C MET A 573 25.22 -62.20 3.37
N TYR A 574 26.02 -61.25 3.86
CA TYR A 574 27.45 -61.44 4.14
C TYR A 574 27.70 -62.41 5.30
N GLU A 575 26.92 -62.32 6.38
CA GLU A 575 27.03 -63.21 7.53
C GLU A 575 26.59 -64.65 7.22
N THR A 576 25.50 -64.82 6.46
CA THR A 576 25.06 -66.16 6.00
C THR A 576 26.11 -66.85 5.14
N LEU A 577 26.76 -66.12 4.22
CA LEU A 577 27.88 -66.67 3.44
C LEU A 577 29.09 -67.01 4.32
N ARG A 578 29.41 -66.14 5.30
CA ARG A 578 30.50 -66.37 6.25
C ARG A 578 30.30 -67.65 7.06
N ASN A 579 29.08 -67.91 7.50
CA ASN A 579 28.73 -69.08 8.28
C ASN A 579 28.73 -70.38 7.45
N SER A 580 28.42 -70.30 6.15
CA SER A 580 28.40 -71.46 5.22
C SER A 580 29.80 -71.88 4.73
N VAL A 581 30.68 -70.92 4.41
CA VAL A 581 31.98 -71.22 3.75
C VAL A 581 33.15 -71.35 4.74
N GLY A 582 33.05 -70.81 5.96
CA GLY A 582 34.00 -71.04 7.06
C GLY A 582 35.45 -70.52 6.89
N SER A 583 35.92 -70.27 5.66
CA SER A 583 37.28 -69.79 5.36
C SER A 583 37.30 -68.37 4.79
N VAL A 584 37.97 -67.45 5.49
CA VAL A 584 38.12 -66.03 5.12
C VAL A 584 38.88 -65.84 3.78
N ARG A 585 39.71 -66.82 3.37
CA ARG A 585 40.48 -66.73 2.11
C ARG A 585 39.61 -66.92 0.87
N GLU A 586 38.64 -67.83 0.91
CA GLU A 586 37.73 -68.11 -0.20
C GLU A 586 36.65 -67.03 -0.34
N MET A 587 36.25 -66.43 0.78
CA MET A 587 35.30 -65.31 0.82
C MET A 587 35.86 -64.04 0.12
N ARG A 588 37.18 -63.82 0.21
CA ARG A 588 37.86 -62.66 -0.40
C ARG A 588 37.91 -62.72 -1.93
N ASP A 589 37.75 -63.91 -2.51
CA ASP A 589 37.61 -64.08 -3.96
C ASP A 589 36.19 -63.78 -4.46
N HIS A 590 35.21 -63.68 -3.55
CA HIS A 590 33.78 -63.57 -3.86
C HIS A 590 33.17 -62.22 -3.48
N VAL A 591 33.72 -61.55 -2.46
CA VAL A 591 33.18 -60.30 -1.91
C VAL A 591 34.14 -59.13 -2.16
N ILE A 592 33.65 -58.07 -2.83
CA ILE A 592 34.42 -56.86 -3.15
C ILE A 592 34.26 -55.78 -2.06
N PHE A 593 33.05 -55.64 -1.50
CA PHE A 593 32.74 -54.67 -0.44
C PHE A 593 32.48 -55.39 0.88
N THR A 594 33.10 -54.96 1.97
CA THR A 594 32.66 -55.39 3.32
C THR A 594 31.37 -54.65 3.70
N PRO A 595 30.58 -55.14 4.67
CA PRO A 595 29.43 -54.39 5.20
C PRO A 595 29.81 -52.97 5.63
N GLU A 596 30.99 -52.81 6.24
CA GLU A 596 31.55 -51.52 6.65
C GLU A 596 31.91 -50.63 5.44
N ASP A 597 32.41 -51.22 4.34
CA ASP A 597 32.64 -50.48 3.09
C ASP A 597 31.32 -49.97 2.51
N VAL A 598 30.27 -50.81 2.46
CA VAL A 598 28.94 -50.41 1.95
C VAL A 598 28.36 -49.25 2.77
N GLU A 599 28.44 -49.33 4.09
CA GLU A 599 28.00 -48.25 4.99
C GLU A 599 28.80 -46.97 4.74
N ASN A 600 30.12 -47.05 4.61
CA ASN A 600 30.97 -45.90 4.32
C ASN A 600 30.64 -45.28 2.95
N TYR A 601 30.39 -46.10 1.92
CA TYR A 601 29.95 -45.61 0.62
C TYR A 601 28.58 -44.90 0.73
N MET A 602 27.61 -45.45 1.47
CA MET A 602 26.31 -44.79 1.68
C MET A 602 26.44 -43.43 2.40
N LEU A 603 27.32 -43.32 3.40
CA LEU A 603 27.58 -42.06 4.11
C LEU A 603 28.17 -40.96 3.20
N ASN A 604 28.95 -41.37 2.19
CA ASN A 604 29.64 -40.47 1.28
C ASN A 604 28.82 -40.09 0.02
N LEU A 605 27.56 -40.53 -0.09
CA LEU A 605 26.67 -40.16 -1.18
C LEU A 605 26.38 -38.64 -1.21
N PHE A 606 26.24 -38.07 -2.41
CA PHE A 606 25.88 -36.65 -2.62
C PHE A 606 26.85 -35.68 -1.91
N PRO A 607 28.14 -35.65 -2.27
CA PRO A 607 29.14 -34.82 -1.60
C PRO A 607 28.70 -33.36 -1.56
N ALA A 608 28.85 -32.72 -0.41
CA ALA A 608 28.67 -31.27 -0.29
C ALA A 608 29.61 -30.58 -1.27
N GLY A 609 29.09 -29.64 -2.07
CA GLY A 609 29.75 -29.14 -3.28
C GLY A 609 31.24 -28.88 -3.12
N ARG A 610 32.07 -29.58 -3.89
CA ARG A 610 33.46 -29.18 -4.12
C ARG A 610 33.44 -27.89 -4.95
N SER A 611 33.80 -26.77 -4.34
CA SER A 611 34.42 -25.68 -5.10
C SER A 611 35.58 -26.27 -5.90
N SER A 612 35.64 -25.96 -7.20
CA SER A 612 36.63 -26.48 -8.15
C SER A 612 38.06 -26.42 -7.61
N SER A 613 38.60 -27.54 -7.14
CA SER A 613 40.03 -27.90 -7.09
C SER A 613 40.22 -29.15 -6.24
N THR A 614 40.21 -30.32 -6.88
CA THR A 614 41.07 -31.49 -6.60
C THR A 614 40.49 -32.71 -7.31
N GLU A 615 41.03 -33.02 -8.48
CA GLU A 615 40.94 -34.34 -9.09
C GLU A 615 41.76 -35.35 -8.26
N GLU A 616 41.22 -35.89 -7.17
CA GLU A 616 41.93 -36.99 -6.46
C GLU A 616 41.07 -38.19 -6.05
N ASN A 617 39.73 -38.13 -6.09
CA ASN A 617 38.90 -39.25 -5.63
C ASN A 617 38.49 -40.26 -6.72
N SER A 618 38.90 -40.08 -7.98
CA SER A 618 38.66 -41.08 -9.05
C SER A 618 39.60 -42.28 -8.99
N SER A 619 40.60 -42.29 -8.11
CA SER A 619 41.69 -43.28 -8.09
C SER A 619 41.44 -44.52 -7.22
N PHE A 620 40.41 -44.56 -6.38
CA PHE A 620 40.17 -45.69 -5.47
C PHE A 620 39.59 -46.94 -6.13
N PHE A 621 39.02 -46.84 -7.34
CA PHE A 621 38.39 -47.97 -8.02
C PHE A 621 39.33 -48.84 -8.88
N VAL A 622 40.62 -48.47 -9.05
CA VAL A 622 41.53 -49.20 -9.98
C VAL A 622 42.64 -49.99 -9.27
N ARG A 623 42.89 -49.79 -7.98
CA ARG A 623 43.99 -50.50 -7.28
C ARG A 623 43.52 -51.68 -6.43
N LYS A 624 42.90 -52.69 -7.04
CA LYS A 624 42.81 -54.04 -6.43
C LYS A 624 42.50 -55.16 -7.42
N LYS A 625 43.14 -55.19 -8.60
CA LYS A 625 43.30 -56.40 -9.44
C LYS A 625 44.24 -56.11 -10.60
N PHE A 626 45.55 -56.20 -10.40
CA PHE A 626 46.55 -56.62 -11.41
C PHE A 626 47.93 -56.69 -10.73
N CYS A 627 48.26 -57.87 -10.19
CA CYS A 627 49.65 -58.30 -10.05
C CYS A 627 49.70 -59.77 -10.51
N LYS A 628 49.73 -59.96 -11.83
CA LYS A 628 50.13 -61.23 -12.43
C LYS A 628 51.66 -61.25 -12.44
N LYS A 629 52.20 -62.31 -11.81
CA LYS A 629 53.55 -62.87 -11.92
C LYS A 629 54.45 -62.24 -12.99
N CYS A 630 55.58 -61.67 -12.53
CA CYS A 630 56.85 -61.75 -13.24
C CYS A 630 57.77 -62.71 -12.45
N LYS A 631 57.81 -63.96 -12.90
CA LYS A 631 59.02 -64.77 -13.08
C LYS A 631 58.67 -65.89 -14.04
#